data_AF-A0A662R519-F1
#
_entry.id   AF-A0A662R519-F1
#
_cell.length_a   1.000
_cell.length_b   1.000
_cell.length_c   1.000
_cell.angle_alpha   90.00
_cell.angle_beta   90.00
_cell.angle_gamma   90.00
#
_symmetry.space_group_name_H-M   'P 1'
#
loop_
_entity.id
_entity.type
_entity.pdbx_description
1 polymer ?
#
loop_
_entity_poly.entity_id
_entity_poly.type
_entity_poly.pdbx_seq_one_letter_code
_entity_poly.pdbx_strand_id
1 'polypeptide(L)'
;MMIVKLKKKYQCKEITEELDELVKEAVNHFDDFSGCSVSGYNVQSLKRFETIILDHLLGKTNFENEFSSIKISYGNIKNSFTIIYNLLCGIGQKGLDPTFDNFLKVLDEKIKELKKKPLEKYTYYLPTRIKCQLTEDELEGLKKSLKKATSASLCKLPKKILKEIKSNNYKSFFLNRQIILKFEIEARDYIYPIKILDNKIYAFVGGLAFSNHLYRDNEKLLSSSSDMAIATNPIEDHLIIVKNNKKIVYPHESDWKILEYDIKKEISLLDKDIWNIHNKPNGNYKRLKMILDLLAKQDKNLKEISEDSLKLYLEAISEKQLEISFLKFWIITERILKQGGKINDISLLNVLKKIIKEKHLKRMIDGLYKKRNNLVHEFRINYISQQDRNLAKSISESVVLFLIDPPTKINNVQELKILIDNIFLSKIELKKKILIMDKLMRIKK
;
A
#
# COMPACT_ATOMS: atom_id res chain seq x y z
N MET A 1 -4.57 26.15 -21.59
CA MET A 1 -5.36 25.16 -20.82
C MET A 1 -4.52 24.71 -19.63
N MET A 2 -5.04 24.81 -18.40
CA MET A 2 -4.29 24.38 -17.20
C MET A 2 -4.07 22.86 -17.20
N ILE A 3 -2.92 22.39 -16.71
CA ILE A 3 -2.59 20.96 -16.58
C ILE A 3 -3.24 20.41 -15.31
N VAL A 4 -3.06 21.10 -14.18
CA VAL A 4 -3.74 20.79 -12.92
C VAL A 4 -5.02 21.62 -12.78
N LYS A 5 -6.14 20.99 -12.41
CA LYS A 5 -7.46 21.61 -12.29
C LYS A 5 -8.23 21.06 -11.10
N LEU A 6 -9.04 21.91 -10.48
CA LEU A 6 -10.07 21.50 -9.52
C LEU A 6 -11.04 20.51 -10.16
N LYS A 7 -11.40 19.45 -9.43
CA LYS A 7 -12.45 18.50 -9.84
C LYS A 7 -13.78 19.27 -9.89
N LYS A 8 -14.65 18.92 -10.85
CA LYS A 8 -15.93 19.61 -11.13
C LYS A 8 -16.76 19.91 -9.87
N LYS A 9 -16.81 18.98 -8.91
CA LYS A 9 -17.59 19.15 -7.66
C LYS A 9 -17.02 20.18 -6.67
N TYR A 10 -15.79 20.65 -6.89
CA TYR A 10 -15.10 21.63 -6.06
C TYR A 10 -14.89 22.97 -6.78
N GLN A 11 -15.49 23.15 -7.97
CA GLN A 11 -15.45 24.41 -8.72
C GLN A 11 -16.59 25.32 -8.25
N CYS A 12 -16.55 25.73 -6.98
CA CYS A 12 -17.48 26.70 -6.40
C CYS A 12 -16.72 27.85 -5.76
N LYS A 13 -17.38 29.01 -5.68
CA LYS A 13 -16.79 30.27 -5.21
C LYS A 13 -16.16 30.15 -3.82
N GLU A 14 -16.90 29.55 -2.88
CA GLU A 14 -16.46 29.34 -1.49
C GLU A 14 -15.13 28.59 -1.39
N ILE A 15 -14.96 27.49 -2.14
CA ILE A 15 -13.73 26.70 -2.12
C ILE A 15 -12.57 27.45 -2.78
N THR A 16 -12.86 28.22 -3.84
CA THR A 16 -11.83 29.03 -4.48
C THR A 16 -11.34 30.14 -3.54
N GLU A 17 -12.25 30.82 -2.84
CA GLU A 17 -11.92 31.86 -1.85
C GLU A 17 -11.11 31.29 -0.68
N GLU A 18 -11.50 30.13 -0.14
CA GLU A 18 -10.75 29.39 0.89
C GLU A 18 -9.30 29.12 0.42
N LEU A 19 -9.12 28.66 -0.82
CA LEU A 19 -7.81 28.32 -1.36
C LEU A 19 -6.97 29.56 -1.69
N ASP A 20 -7.60 30.65 -2.15
CA ASP A 20 -6.94 31.93 -2.38
C ASP A 20 -6.42 32.51 -1.06
N GLU A 21 -7.23 32.49 0.01
CA GLU A 21 -6.81 32.90 1.35
C GLU A 21 -5.62 32.08 1.86
N LEU A 22 -5.67 30.75 1.72
CA LEU A 22 -4.57 29.87 2.11
C LEU A 22 -3.26 30.18 1.38
N VAL A 23 -3.32 30.41 0.06
CA VAL A 23 -2.13 30.77 -0.73
C VAL A 23 -1.61 32.15 -0.31
N LYS A 24 -2.50 33.12 -0.13
CA LYS A 24 -2.16 34.47 0.32
C LYS A 24 -1.49 34.46 1.69
N GLU A 25 -2.06 33.78 2.66
CA GLU A 25 -1.47 33.64 4.00
C GLU A 25 -0.10 32.97 3.93
N ALA A 26 0.04 31.89 3.15
CA ALA A 26 1.32 31.21 3.00
C ALA A 26 2.41 32.10 2.37
N VAL A 27 2.07 32.88 1.34
CA VAL A 27 3.01 33.80 0.68
C VAL A 27 3.39 34.96 1.61
N ASN A 28 2.48 35.47 2.44
CA ASN A 28 2.76 36.52 3.42
C ASN A 28 3.76 36.11 4.53
N HIS A 29 4.11 34.83 4.64
CA HIS A 29 5.14 34.36 5.57
C HIS A 29 6.56 34.51 5.03
N PHE A 30 6.74 34.84 3.74
CA PHE A 30 8.04 35.16 3.15
C PHE A 30 8.45 36.60 3.46
N ASP A 31 9.75 36.84 3.65
CA ASP A 31 10.26 38.20 3.86
C ASP A 31 10.24 39.00 2.54
N ASP A 32 9.84 40.27 2.63
CA ASP A 32 9.54 41.18 1.52
C ASP A 32 10.70 41.38 0.51
N PHE A 33 11.95 41.17 0.93
CA PHE A 33 13.13 41.45 0.09
C PHE A 33 13.54 40.32 -0.86
N SER A 34 13.13 39.08 -0.60
CA SER A 34 13.55 37.92 -1.41
C SER A 34 12.40 37.07 -1.95
N GLY A 35 11.19 37.23 -1.39
CA GLY A 35 10.03 36.42 -1.72
C GLY A 35 10.22 34.91 -1.45
N CYS A 36 11.29 34.54 -0.73
CA CYS A 36 11.70 33.16 -0.51
C CYS A 36 12.32 32.92 0.87
N SER A 37 12.94 33.92 1.50
CA SER A 37 13.44 33.80 2.86
C SER A 37 12.28 33.80 3.85
N VAL A 38 12.42 33.02 4.92
CA VAL A 38 11.41 32.88 5.97
C VAL A 38 12.14 33.05 7.29
N SER A 39 11.71 33.99 8.12
CA SER A 39 12.20 34.11 9.49
C SER A 39 12.00 32.80 10.27
N GLY A 40 12.89 32.50 11.23
CA GLY A 40 12.84 31.24 11.99
C GLY A 40 11.48 30.99 12.69
N TYR A 41 10.77 32.05 13.07
CA TYR A 41 9.43 31.99 13.67
C TYR A 41 8.35 31.51 12.68
N ASN A 42 8.48 31.88 11.39
CA ASN A 42 7.50 31.60 10.35
C ASN A 42 7.67 30.21 9.69
N VAL A 43 8.81 29.55 9.88
CA VAL A 43 9.11 28.24 9.23
C VAL A 43 8.09 27.16 9.63
N GLN A 44 7.67 27.11 10.89
CA GLN A 44 6.70 26.10 11.34
C GLN A 44 5.30 26.38 10.78
N SER A 45 4.88 27.65 10.76
CA SER A 45 3.60 28.07 10.19
C SER A 45 3.55 27.78 8.68
N LEU A 46 4.60 28.12 7.94
CA LEU A 46 4.68 27.85 6.50
C LEU A 46 4.59 26.35 6.20
N LYS A 47 5.27 25.50 6.98
CA LYS A 47 5.14 24.03 6.83
C LYS A 47 3.71 23.52 7.02
N ARG A 48 2.93 24.14 7.92
CA ARG A 48 1.51 23.80 8.09
C ARG A 48 0.71 24.17 6.84
N PHE A 49 0.90 25.38 6.31
CA PHE A 49 0.25 25.80 5.06
C PHE A 49 0.64 24.91 3.89
N GLU A 50 1.93 24.56 3.74
CA GLU A 50 2.39 23.63 2.70
C GLU A 50 1.65 22.28 2.78
N THR A 51 1.43 21.78 3.99
CA THR A 51 0.70 20.52 4.23
C THR A 51 -0.77 20.65 3.84
N ILE A 52 -1.44 21.71 4.30
CA ILE A 52 -2.86 21.98 4.01
C ILE A 52 -3.08 22.14 2.50
N ILE A 53 -2.22 22.92 1.83
CA ILE A 53 -2.26 23.13 0.38
C ILE A 53 -2.05 21.79 -0.34
N LEU A 54 -1.09 20.97 0.09
CA LEU A 54 -0.87 19.65 -0.49
C LEU A 54 -2.10 18.75 -0.33
N ASP A 55 -2.72 18.72 0.84
CA ASP A 55 -3.94 17.94 1.10
C ASP A 55 -5.09 18.39 0.19
N HIS A 56 -5.25 19.69 0.00
CA HIS A 56 -6.21 20.22 -0.96
C HIS A 56 -5.87 19.85 -2.40
N LEU A 57 -4.61 19.88 -2.81
CA LEU A 57 -4.22 19.42 -4.15
C LEU A 57 -4.57 17.95 -4.36
N LEU A 58 -4.25 17.07 -3.40
CA LEU A 58 -4.54 15.64 -3.47
C LEU A 58 -6.06 15.37 -3.46
N GLY A 59 -6.80 16.03 -2.56
CA GLY A 59 -8.24 15.81 -2.40
C GLY A 59 -9.08 16.45 -3.49
N LYS A 60 -8.79 17.72 -3.83
CA LYS A 60 -9.65 18.60 -4.64
C LYS A 60 -9.23 18.69 -6.12
N THR A 61 -8.03 18.25 -6.54
CA THR A 61 -7.54 18.38 -7.94
C THR A 61 -7.12 17.05 -8.60
N ASN A 62 -6.68 17.09 -9.87
CA ASN A 62 -6.02 15.97 -10.57
C ASN A 62 -4.48 15.91 -10.36
N PHE A 63 -3.92 16.68 -9.41
CA PHE A 63 -2.47 16.80 -9.15
C PHE A 63 -1.72 15.46 -9.13
N GLU A 64 -2.20 14.49 -8.36
CA GLU A 64 -1.53 13.19 -8.22
C GLU A 64 -1.47 12.41 -9.55
N ASN A 65 -2.53 12.51 -10.36
CA ASN A 65 -2.60 11.86 -11.67
C ASN A 65 -1.59 12.49 -12.64
N GLU A 66 -1.44 13.81 -12.61
CA GLU A 66 -0.48 14.51 -13.48
C GLU A 66 0.96 14.14 -13.13
N PHE A 67 1.33 14.16 -11.85
CA PHE A 67 2.66 13.72 -11.40
C PHE A 67 2.93 12.24 -11.70
N SER A 68 1.91 11.39 -11.50
CA SER A 68 2.00 9.96 -11.82
C SER A 68 2.17 9.72 -13.31
N SER A 69 1.49 10.49 -14.17
CA SER A 69 1.60 10.37 -15.63
C SER A 69 3.01 10.67 -16.14
N ILE A 70 3.74 11.56 -15.47
CA ILE A 70 5.10 11.95 -15.82
C ILE A 70 6.18 11.20 -15.02
N LYS A 71 5.76 10.25 -14.17
CA LYS A 71 6.60 9.40 -13.32
C LYS A 71 7.57 10.20 -12.45
N ILE A 72 7.05 11.19 -11.74
CA ILE A 72 7.83 12.03 -10.83
C ILE A 72 7.16 12.17 -9.47
N SER A 73 7.97 12.28 -8.41
CA SER A 73 7.51 12.52 -7.05
C SER A 73 7.27 14.02 -6.84
N TYR A 74 6.34 14.33 -5.94
CA TYR A 74 6.05 15.70 -5.51
C TYR A 74 6.54 15.99 -4.08
N GLY A 75 7.23 15.04 -3.43
CA GLY A 75 7.69 15.16 -2.04
C GLY A 75 9.14 14.72 -1.85
N ASN A 76 9.91 15.51 -1.10
CA ASN A 76 11.30 15.24 -0.75
C ASN A 76 11.36 14.60 0.64
N ILE A 77 11.98 13.42 0.77
CA ILE A 77 11.99 12.65 2.03
C ILE A 77 13.01 13.23 3.05
N LYS A 78 13.95 14.08 2.65
CA LYS A 78 15.02 14.54 3.56
C LYS A 78 15.37 16.03 3.53
N ASN A 79 15.08 16.78 2.47
CA ASN A 79 15.39 18.21 2.45
C ASN A 79 14.13 19.03 2.70
N SER A 80 14.21 19.89 3.72
CA SER A 80 13.18 20.71 4.36
C SER A 80 12.35 21.64 3.47
N PHE A 81 12.47 21.55 2.14
CA PHE A 81 11.72 22.36 1.18
C PHE A 81 10.90 21.45 0.28
N THR A 82 9.58 21.51 0.46
CA THR A 82 8.63 20.75 -0.37
C THR A 82 8.52 21.36 -1.76
N ILE A 83 7.90 20.65 -2.70
CA ILE A 83 7.55 21.25 -3.99
C ILE A 83 6.64 22.47 -3.80
N ILE A 84 5.77 22.44 -2.77
CA ILE A 84 4.81 23.51 -2.46
C ILE A 84 5.55 24.78 -2.07
N TYR A 85 6.55 24.68 -1.21
CA TYR A 85 7.41 25.82 -0.86
C TYR A 85 7.97 26.52 -2.10
N ASN A 86 8.59 25.75 -3.01
CA ASN A 86 9.18 26.32 -4.23
C ASN A 86 8.13 26.94 -5.16
N LEU A 87 6.90 26.42 -5.17
CA LEU A 87 5.80 26.97 -5.95
C LEU A 87 5.29 28.29 -5.35
N LEU A 88 5.13 28.36 -4.03
CA LEU A 88 4.76 29.57 -3.30
C LEU A 88 5.81 30.66 -3.46
N CYS A 89 7.09 30.31 -3.33
CA CYS A 89 8.23 31.18 -3.65
C CYS A 89 8.15 31.72 -5.09
N GLY A 90 7.78 30.86 -6.05
CA GLY A 90 7.62 31.23 -7.45
C GLY A 90 6.49 32.24 -7.72
N ILE A 91 5.48 32.35 -6.84
CA ILE A 91 4.47 33.40 -6.91
C ILE A 91 5.11 34.74 -6.55
N GLY A 92 5.79 34.80 -5.40
CA GLY A 92 6.47 36.01 -4.92
C GLY A 92 7.53 36.50 -5.89
N GLN A 93 8.42 35.62 -6.36
CA GLN A 93 9.50 35.96 -7.30
C GLN A 93 9.01 36.50 -8.65
N LYS A 94 7.80 36.11 -9.09
CA LYS A 94 7.20 36.55 -10.35
C LYS A 94 6.30 37.77 -10.20
N GLY A 95 6.14 38.30 -8.98
CA GLY A 95 5.24 39.42 -8.70
C GLY A 95 3.77 39.11 -9.03
N LEU A 96 3.35 37.84 -8.90
CA LEU A 96 1.99 37.42 -9.16
C LEU A 96 1.12 37.65 -7.92
N ASP A 97 -0.16 38.01 -8.14
CA ASP A 97 -1.13 38.00 -7.05
C ASP A 97 -1.20 36.59 -6.43
N PRO A 98 -1.20 36.46 -5.08
CA PRO A 98 -1.14 35.17 -4.41
C PRO A 98 -2.52 34.49 -4.37
N THR A 99 -3.05 34.18 -5.55
CA THR A 99 -4.27 33.42 -5.76
C THR A 99 -3.94 31.96 -6.08
N PHE A 100 -4.89 31.07 -5.82
CA PHE A 100 -4.79 29.66 -6.16
C PHE A 100 -4.65 29.44 -7.67
N ASP A 101 -5.31 30.26 -8.50
CA ASP A 101 -5.14 30.20 -9.96
C ASP A 101 -3.70 30.51 -10.39
N ASN A 102 -3.07 31.52 -9.78
CA ASN A 102 -1.66 31.84 -10.07
C ASN A 102 -0.73 30.78 -9.50
N PHE A 103 -1.01 30.21 -8.33
CA PHE A 103 -0.32 29.03 -7.82
C PHE A 103 -0.37 27.86 -8.82
N LEU A 104 -1.55 27.55 -9.38
CA LEU A 104 -1.72 26.50 -10.39
C LEU A 104 -0.96 26.81 -11.69
N LYS A 105 -0.87 28.07 -12.11
CA LYS A 105 -0.04 28.45 -13.27
C LYS A 105 1.45 28.18 -13.03
N VAL A 106 1.97 28.55 -11.86
CA VAL A 106 3.37 28.28 -11.48
C VAL A 106 3.62 26.77 -11.44
N LEU A 107 2.67 26.01 -10.91
CA LEU A 107 2.70 24.55 -10.88
C LEU A 107 2.70 23.94 -12.29
N ASP A 108 1.88 24.44 -13.20
CA ASP A 108 1.83 23.96 -14.59
C ASP A 108 3.16 24.19 -15.32
N GLU A 109 3.78 25.34 -15.12
CA GLU A 109 5.11 25.62 -15.63
C GLU A 109 6.14 24.65 -15.07
N LYS A 110 6.06 24.36 -13.75
CA LYS A 110 6.94 23.38 -13.12
C LYS A 110 6.72 21.98 -13.69
N ILE A 111 5.48 21.56 -13.91
CA ILE A 111 5.17 20.26 -14.55
C ILE A 111 5.74 20.21 -15.97
N LYS A 112 5.63 21.29 -16.75
CA LYS A 112 6.24 21.36 -18.10
C LYS A 112 7.77 21.26 -18.06
N GLU A 113 8.42 21.90 -17.10
CA GLU A 113 9.86 21.78 -16.87
C GLU A 113 10.24 20.34 -16.52
N LEU A 114 9.52 19.72 -15.57
CA LEU A 114 9.75 18.35 -15.14
C LEU A 114 9.51 17.35 -16.28
N LYS A 115 8.53 17.59 -17.16
CA LYS A 115 8.28 16.79 -18.36
C LYS A 115 9.48 16.74 -19.31
N LYS A 116 10.37 17.75 -19.31
CA LYS A 116 11.58 17.78 -20.17
C LYS A 116 12.73 16.91 -19.65
N LYS A 117 12.75 16.56 -18.37
CA LYS A 117 13.78 15.63 -17.83
C LYS A 117 13.66 14.28 -18.53
N PRO A 118 14.75 13.56 -18.85
CA PRO A 118 14.64 12.23 -19.42
C PRO A 118 14.07 11.21 -18.41
N LEU A 119 13.49 10.12 -18.91
CA LEU A 119 13.23 8.95 -18.06
C LEU A 119 14.55 8.23 -17.83
N GLU A 120 14.77 7.80 -16.59
CA GLU A 120 15.97 7.09 -16.18
C GLU A 120 15.58 5.78 -15.51
N LYS A 121 16.43 4.77 -15.66
CA LYS A 121 16.20 3.46 -15.07
C LYS A 121 16.74 3.43 -13.65
N TYR A 122 15.86 3.19 -12.69
CA TYR A 122 16.21 2.99 -11.28
C TYR A 122 16.04 1.53 -10.90
N THR A 123 17.07 0.98 -10.28
CA THR A 123 17.08 -0.40 -9.76
C THR A 123 17.14 -0.36 -8.25
N TYR A 124 16.13 -0.94 -7.60
CA TYR A 124 15.97 -1.01 -6.16
C TYR A 124 16.38 -2.39 -5.68
N TYR A 125 17.22 -2.43 -4.65
CA TYR A 125 17.61 -3.65 -3.95
C TYR A 125 17.15 -3.55 -2.51
N LEU A 126 16.16 -4.36 -2.16
CA LEU A 126 15.60 -4.42 -0.81
C LEU A 126 15.95 -5.76 -0.17
N PRO A 127 16.82 -5.77 0.85
CA PRO A 127 17.08 -6.96 1.63
C PRO A 127 15.85 -7.34 2.46
N THR A 128 15.69 -8.63 2.73
CA THR A 128 14.59 -9.13 3.56
C THR A 128 15.10 -10.12 4.60
N ARG A 129 14.46 -10.17 5.77
CA ARG A 129 14.67 -11.18 6.82
C ARG A 129 13.88 -12.44 6.52
N ILE A 130 14.05 -12.95 5.30
CA ILE A 130 13.40 -14.17 4.84
C ILE A 130 14.48 -15.19 4.46
N LYS A 131 14.46 -16.33 5.14
CA LYS A 131 15.28 -17.50 4.81
C LYS A 131 14.54 -18.37 3.80
N CYS A 132 15.26 -18.81 2.79
CA CYS A 132 14.73 -19.68 1.75
C CYS A 132 15.38 -21.06 1.85
N GLN A 133 14.60 -22.07 2.19
CA GLN A 133 15.02 -23.47 2.25
C GLN A 133 14.25 -24.27 1.20
N LEU A 134 14.56 -23.96 -0.06
CA LEU A 134 13.95 -24.55 -1.24
C LEU A 134 15.00 -25.24 -2.10
N THR A 135 14.59 -26.22 -2.89
CA THR A 135 15.42 -26.74 -3.99
C THR A 135 15.60 -25.67 -5.08
N GLU A 136 16.54 -25.87 -6.00
CA GLU A 136 16.78 -24.92 -7.09
C GLU A 136 15.53 -24.75 -7.99
N ASP A 137 14.85 -25.85 -8.32
CA ASP A 137 13.62 -25.83 -9.11
C ASP A 137 12.48 -25.10 -8.39
N GLU A 138 12.35 -25.30 -7.08
CA GLU A 138 11.37 -24.61 -6.26
C GLU A 138 11.65 -23.11 -6.16
N LEU A 139 12.91 -22.74 -5.99
CA LEU A 139 13.34 -21.35 -5.98
C LEU A 139 13.09 -20.67 -7.33
N GLU A 140 13.35 -21.36 -8.44
CA GLU A 140 13.06 -20.85 -9.78
C GLU A 140 11.55 -20.72 -10.03
N GLY A 141 10.77 -21.68 -9.54
CA GLY A 141 9.30 -21.60 -9.50
C GLY A 141 8.83 -20.36 -8.74
N LEU A 142 9.34 -20.13 -7.54
CA LEU A 142 9.04 -18.95 -6.72
C LEU A 142 9.41 -17.66 -7.44
N LYS A 143 10.61 -17.57 -8.04
CA LYS A 143 11.06 -16.40 -8.81
C LYS A 143 10.11 -16.07 -9.96
N LYS A 144 9.68 -17.09 -10.72
CA LYS A 144 8.75 -16.91 -11.84
C LYS A 144 7.39 -16.39 -11.36
N SER A 145 6.82 -17.01 -10.32
CA SER A 145 5.54 -16.60 -9.75
C SER A 145 5.61 -15.19 -9.16
N LEU A 146 6.66 -14.87 -8.41
CA LEU A 146 6.89 -13.54 -7.85
C LEU A 146 7.01 -12.47 -8.94
N LYS A 147 7.81 -12.72 -9.99
CA LYS A 147 7.99 -11.77 -11.08
C LYS A 147 6.68 -11.46 -11.79
N LYS A 148 5.84 -12.47 -12.01
CA LYS A 148 4.50 -12.27 -12.61
C LYS A 148 3.55 -11.54 -11.65
N ALA A 149 3.60 -11.88 -10.37
CA ALA A 149 2.72 -11.31 -9.36
C ALA A 149 3.07 -9.85 -9.03
N THR A 150 4.32 -9.50 -8.81
CA THR A 150 4.67 -8.16 -8.26
C THR A 150 5.64 -7.36 -9.14
N SER A 151 6.10 -7.94 -10.26
CA SER A 151 7.23 -7.41 -11.03
C SER A 151 8.58 -7.42 -10.29
N ALA A 152 8.64 -7.99 -9.07
CA ALA A 152 9.87 -8.16 -8.33
C ALA A 152 10.66 -9.38 -8.83
N SER A 153 11.99 -9.33 -8.70
CA SER A 153 12.86 -10.48 -8.92
C SER A 153 13.67 -10.78 -7.67
N LEU A 154 14.03 -12.05 -7.47
CA LEU A 154 14.96 -12.43 -6.40
C LEU A 154 16.38 -12.45 -6.96
N CYS A 155 17.30 -11.77 -6.29
CA CYS A 155 18.69 -11.75 -6.71
C CYS A 155 19.65 -11.73 -5.52
N LYS A 156 20.94 -11.87 -5.82
CA LYS A 156 22.02 -11.40 -4.94
C LYS A 156 22.45 -10.01 -5.42
N LEU A 157 23.00 -9.20 -4.52
CA LEU A 157 23.50 -7.89 -4.89
C LEU A 157 24.69 -8.04 -5.87
N PRO A 158 24.70 -7.34 -7.03
CA PRO A 158 25.79 -7.47 -7.99
C PRO A 158 27.14 -7.04 -7.42
N LYS A 159 28.22 -7.75 -7.78
CA LYS A 159 29.59 -7.45 -7.34
C LYS A 159 30.01 -6.01 -7.61
N LYS A 160 29.56 -5.42 -8.73
CA LYS A 160 29.85 -4.03 -9.08
C LYS A 160 29.24 -3.06 -8.05
N ILE A 161 27.99 -3.27 -7.66
CA ILE A 161 27.30 -2.43 -6.67
C ILE A 161 27.93 -2.62 -5.28
N LEU A 162 28.28 -3.87 -4.91
CA LEU A 162 28.99 -4.18 -3.66
C LEU A 162 30.34 -3.45 -3.51
N LYS A 163 30.98 -3.08 -4.62
CA LYS A 163 32.23 -2.29 -4.60
C LYS A 163 32.00 -0.79 -4.40
N GLU A 164 30.81 -0.29 -4.74
CA GLU A 164 30.43 1.12 -4.58
C GLU A 164 29.91 1.44 -3.17
N ILE A 165 29.51 0.42 -2.40
CA ILE A 165 29.11 0.59 -0.99
C ILE A 165 30.33 0.96 -0.16
N LYS A 166 30.30 2.16 0.44
CA LYS A 166 31.39 2.70 1.27
C LYS A 166 31.42 2.13 2.69
N SER A 167 30.25 1.77 3.23
CA SER A 167 30.10 1.21 4.58
C SER A 167 30.32 -0.31 4.60
N ASN A 168 31.26 -0.77 5.41
CA ASN A 168 31.54 -2.20 5.56
C ASN A 168 30.37 -2.93 6.25
N ASN A 169 29.75 -2.33 7.27
CA ASN A 169 28.58 -2.90 7.92
C ASN A 169 27.40 -3.00 6.94
N TYR A 170 27.14 -1.96 6.15
CA TYR A 170 26.08 -1.95 5.14
C TYR A 170 26.31 -3.02 4.06
N LYS A 171 27.56 -3.18 3.63
CA LYS A 171 27.94 -4.24 2.68
C LYS A 171 27.72 -5.64 3.27
N SER A 172 28.18 -5.87 4.50
CA SER A 172 28.01 -7.14 5.23
C SER A 172 26.53 -7.48 5.39
N PHE A 173 25.72 -6.49 5.78
CA PHE A 173 24.28 -6.62 5.93
C PHE A 173 23.60 -7.17 4.66
N PHE A 174 23.88 -6.60 3.49
CA PHE A 174 23.34 -7.11 2.22
C PHE A 174 23.87 -8.50 1.85
N LEU A 175 25.16 -8.79 2.13
CA LEU A 175 25.76 -10.09 1.82
C LEU A 175 25.16 -11.24 2.63
N ASN A 176 24.72 -10.95 3.86
CA ASN A 176 24.14 -11.95 4.77
C ASN A 176 22.65 -12.23 4.50
N ARG A 177 22.03 -11.57 3.52
CA ARG A 177 20.60 -11.75 3.20
C ARG A 177 20.44 -12.78 2.08
N GLN A 178 19.62 -13.80 2.33
CA GLN A 178 19.35 -14.84 1.32
C GLN A 178 18.42 -14.36 0.22
N ILE A 179 17.44 -13.53 0.58
CA ILE A 179 16.47 -12.95 -0.35
C ILE A 179 16.69 -11.44 -0.40
N ILE A 180 17.04 -10.94 -1.58
CA ILE A 180 17.01 -9.52 -1.93
C ILE A 180 15.99 -9.35 -3.06
N LEU A 181 14.97 -8.55 -2.79
CA LEU A 181 13.98 -8.14 -3.79
C LEU A 181 14.61 -7.08 -4.69
N LYS A 182 14.52 -7.31 -5.99
CA LYS A 182 14.98 -6.39 -7.02
C LYS A 182 13.82 -5.90 -7.86
N PHE A 183 13.70 -4.59 -7.97
CA PHE A 183 12.75 -3.91 -8.84
C PHE A 183 13.48 -2.99 -9.81
N GLU A 184 13.01 -2.95 -11.06
CA GLU A 184 13.52 -2.05 -12.09
C GLU A 184 12.38 -1.19 -12.60
N ILE A 185 12.49 0.13 -12.41
CA ILE A 185 11.45 1.09 -12.77
C ILE A 185 12.07 2.28 -13.50
N GLU A 186 11.42 2.72 -14.57
CA GLU A 186 11.78 3.97 -15.25
C GLU A 186 10.98 5.13 -14.66
N ALA A 187 11.69 6.16 -14.20
CA ALA A 187 11.11 7.35 -13.59
C ALA A 187 11.99 8.58 -13.84
N ARG A 188 11.48 9.77 -13.50
CA ARG A 188 12.27 11.02 -13.57
C ARG A 188 13.09 11.28 -12.30
N ASP A 189 12.70 10.67 -11.20
CA ASP A 189 13.42 10.68 -9.93
C ASP A 189 13.28 9.33 -9.23
N TYR A 190 14.18 9.05 -8.29
CA TYR A 190 14.21 7.77 -7.59
C TYR A 190 13.21 7.68 -6.41
N ILE A 191 12.53 8.77 -6.03
CA ILE A 191 11.56 8.75 -4.94
C ILE A 191 10.20 8.30 -5.48
N TYR A 192 9.84 8.69 -6.71
CA TYR A 192 8.57 8.32 -7.34
C TYR A 192 8.24 6.82 -7.23
N PRO A 193 9.17 5.90 -7.58
CA PRO A 193 8.87 4.48 -7.52
C PRO A 193 8.69 3.95 -6.09
N ILE A 194 9.19 4.62 -5.04
CA ILE A 194 9.10 4.12 -3.66
C ILE A 194 7.65 3.88 -3.26
N LYS A 195 6.74 4.83 -3.55
CA LYS A 195 5.30 4.69 -3.26
C LYS A 195 4.67 3.49 -4.00
N ILE A 196 5.08 3.26 -5.24
CA ILE A 196 4.57 2.15 -6.07
C ILE A 196 5.12 0.81 -5.57
N LEU A 197 6.37 0.81 -5.15
CA LEU A 197 7.05 -0.37 -4.65
C LEU A 197 6.53 -0.81 -3.30
N ASP A 198 6.15 0.14 -2.44
CA ASP A 198 5.61 -0.11 -1.12
C ASP A 198 4.49 -1.17 -1.17
N ASN A 199 3.40 -0.89 -1.89
CA ASN A 199 2.29 -1.84 -1.99
C ASN A 199 2.72 -3.21 -2.53
N LYS A 200 3.63 -3.27 -3.50
CA LYS A 200 4.10 -4.53 -4.11
C LYS A 200 4.96 -5.36 -3.17
N ILE A 201 5.85 -4.70 -2.42
CA ILE A 201 6.71 -5.33 -1.41
C ILE A 201 5.82 -5.88 -0.30
N TYR A 202 4.95 -5.04 0.23
CA TYR A 202 4.04 -5.39 1.32
C TYR A 202 3.01 -6.45 0.91
N ALA A 203 2.59 -6.48 -0.36
CA ALA A 203 1.74 -7.56 -0.87
C ALA A 203 2.47 -8.90 -0.96
N PHE A 204 3.74 -8.93 -1.39
CA PHE A 204 4.53 -10.17 -1.38
C PHE A 204 4.70 -10.69 0.06
N VAL A 205 5.11 -9.82 0.96
CA VAL A 205 5.34 -10.18 2.37
C VAL A 205 4.02 -10.55 3.06
N GLY A 206 2.94 -9.83 2.76
CA GLY A 206 1.59 -10.17 3.17
C GLY A 206 1.12 -11.51 2.64
N GLY A 207 1.42 -11.85 1.38
CA GLY A 207 1.17 -13.17 0.80
C GLY A 207 1.97 -14.28 1.48
N LEU A 208 3.23 -14.03 1.84
CA LEU A 208 4.04 -14.93 2.65
C LEU A 208 3.40 -15.14 4.04
N ALA A 209 2.94 -14.06 4.66
CA ALA A 209 2.30 -14.09 5.97
C ALA A 209 1.02 -14.90 5.93
N PHE A 210 0.20 -14.61 4.94
CA PHE A 210 -1.02 -15.32 4.65
C PHE A 210 -0.73 -16.81 4.45
N SER A 211 0.25 -17.17 3.62
CA SER A 211 0.61 -18.58 3.38
C SER A 211 1.09 -19.33 4.64
N ASN A 212 1.70 -18.62 5.59
CA ASN A 212 2.19 -19.16 6.86
C ASN A 212 1.05 -19.39 7.87
N HIS A 213 0.08 -18.49 7.90
CA HIS A 213 -0.94 -18.46 8.96
C HIS A 213 -2.31 -18.95 8.51
N LEU A 214 -2.52 -19.10 7.21
CA LEU A 214 -3.73 -19.66 6.64
C LEU A 214 -3.90 -21.13 7.11
N TYR A 215 -4.99 -21.38 7.82
CA TYR A 215 -5.36 -22.68 8.40
C TYR A 215 -4.40 -23.26 9.45
N ARG A 216 -3.47 -22.47 10.00
CA ARG A 216 -2.83 -22.85 11.28
C ARG A 216 -3.90 -22.70 12.36
N ASP A 217 -4.38 -23.84 12.85
CA ASP A 217 -5.22 -24.02 14.06
C ASP A 217 -6.74 -24.07 13.92
N ASN A 218 -7.25 -25.02 13.10
CA ASN A 218 -8.58 -25.57 13.39
C ASN A 218 -8.58 -26.57 14.57
N GLU A 219 -7.43 -27.15 14.94
CA GLU A 219 -7.33 -28.10 16.08
C GLU A 219 -6.88 -27.45 17.40
N LYS A 220 -6.31 -26.24 17.38
CA LYS A 220 -5.85 -25.50 18.59
C LYS A 220 -6.66 -24.24 18.89
N LEU A 221 -7.87 -24.12 18.36
CA LEU A 221 -8.84 -23.09 18.78
C LEU A 221 -9.17 -23.11 20.29
N LEU A 222 -8.72 -24.16 21.02
CA LEU A 222 -8.85 -24.34 22.46
C LEU A 222 -7.61 -23.94 23.28
N SER A 223 -6.45 -23.66 22.67
CA SER A 223 -5.29 -23.19 23.45
C SER A 223 -5.27 -21.67 23.51
N SER A 224 -5.57 -21.14 24.69
CA SER A 224 -5.54 -19.76 25.16
C SER A 224 -4.18 -19.04 25.04
N SER A 225 -3.26 -19.49 24.19
CA SER A 225 -1.86 -19.07 24.19
C SER A 225 -1.34 -18.81 22.78
N SER A 226 -1.69 -17.64 22.24
CA SER A 226 -0.72 -16.87 21.47
C SER A 226 -1.11 -15.39 21.50
N ASP A 227 -1.03 -14.79 22.69
CA ASP A 227 -0.67 -13.38 22.78
C ASP A 227 0.68 -13.23 22.11
N MET A 228 0.73 -12.56 20.97
CA MET A 228 1.81 -11.70 20.45
C MET A 228 1.34 -11.17 19.09
N ALA A 229 1.71 -9.93 18.75
CA ALA A 229 1.90 -9.57 17.36
C ALA A 229 2.70 -10.72 16.72
N ILE A 230 2.12 -11.38 15.71
CA ILE A 230 2.55 -12.74 15.34
C ILE A 230 3.91 -12.70 14.63
N ALA A 231 4.38 -11.53 14.22
CA ALA A 231 5.67 -11.41 13.57
C ALA A 231 6.26 -10.00 13.64
N THR A 232 7.59 -9.94 13.71
CA THR A 232 8.35 -8.76 13.31
C THR A 232 8.22 -8.55 11.79
N ASN A 233 8.24 -7.30 11.34
CA ASN A 233 8.20 -6.98 9.91
C ASN A 233 9.45 -7.57 9.22
N PRO A 234 9.33 -8.52 8.27
CA PRO A 234 10.50 -9.11 7.63
C PRO A 234 11.13 -8.22 6.56
N ILE A 235 10.56 -7.04 6.31
CA ILE A 235 11.13 -5.99 5.48
C ILE A 235 12.11 -5.21 6.33
N GLU A 236 13.30 -4.95 5.78
CA GLU A 236 14.31 -4.12 6.41
C GLU A 236 14.12 -2.66 5.98
N ASP A 237 14.48 -1.72 6.86
CA ASP A 237 14.32 -0.28 6.59
C ASP A 237 15.40 0.25 5.61
N HIS A 238 16.46 -0.54 5.39
CA HIS A 238 17.57 -0.18 4.53
C HIS A 238 17.46 -0.77 3.13
N LEU A 239 17.66 0.07 2.10
CA LEU A 239 17.64 -0.32 0.69
C LEU A 239 18.74 0.39 -0.11
N ILE A 240 19.12 -0.18 -1.26
CA ILE A 240 20.02 0.46 -2.23
C ILE A 240 19.22 0.83 -3.48
N ILE A 241 19.41 2.05 -3.97
CA ILE A 241 18.91 2.47 -5.28
C ILE A 241 20.07 2.81 -6.20
N VAL A 242 20.06 2.19 -7.38
CA VAL A 242 21.06 2.39 -8.41
C VAL A 242 20.41 3.05 -9.62
N LYS A 243 20.98 4.16 -10.08
CA LYS A 243 20.60 4.84 -11.31
C LYS A 243 21.36 4.27 -12.49
N ASN A 244 20.64 3.94 -13.56
CA ASN A 244 21.11 3.39 -14.83
C ASN A 244 22.07 2.20 -14.66
N ASN A 245 21.88 1.38 -13.60
CA ASN A 245 22.75 0.26 -13.24
C ASN A 245 24.25 0.62 -13.06
N LYS A 246 24.54 1.89 -12.78
CA LYS A 246 25.91 2.42 -12.76
C LYS A 246 26.31 3.15 -11.50
N LYS A 247 25.38 3.82 -10.81
CA LYS A 247 25.70 4.68 -9.67
C LYS A 247 24.68 4.50 -8.55
N ILE A 248 25.15 4.24 -7.33
CA ILE A 248 24.30 4.33 -6.13
C ILE A 248 23.84 5.79 -5.96
N VAL A 249 22.52 6.00 -5.98
CA VAL A 249 21.88 7.31 -5.70
C VAL A 249 21.24 7.36 -4.32
N TYR A 250 20.98 6.20 -3.73
CA TYR A 250 20.56 6.05 -2.35
C TYR A 250 21.18 4.79 -1.74
N PRO A 251 21.73 4.85 -0.52
CA PRO A 251 21.76 6.02 0.37
C PRO A 251 22.67 7.15 -0.16
N HIS A 252 22.42 8.38 0.30
CA HIS A 252 23.25 9.53 -0.10
C HIS A 252 24.64 9.43 0.50
N GLU A 253 25.61 10.10 -0.12
CA GLU A 253 27.00 10.07 0.35
C GLU A 253 27.16 10.59 1.80
N SER A 254 26.36 11.58 2.18
CA SER A 254 26.31 12.12 3.53
C SER A 254 25.73 11.14 4.56
N ASP A 255 24.90 10.19 4.13
CA ASP A 255 24.16 9.30 5.03
C ASP A 255 24.99 8.09 5.50
N TRP A 256 26.10 7.77 4.82
CA TRP A 256 26.87 6.55 5.10
C TRP A 256 27.36 6.45 6.55
N LYS A 257 27.74 7.57 7.18
CA LYS A 257 28.20 7.58 8.58
C LYS A 257 27.07 7.25 9.56
N ILE A 258 25.87 7.77 9.30
CA ILE A 258 24.69 7.53 10.13
C ILE A 258 24.26 6.05 9.99
N LEU A 259 24.24 5.55 8.75
CA LEU A 259 23.87 4.17 8.46
C LEU A 259 24.84 3.14 9.07
N GLU A 260 26.13 3.48 9.20
CA GLU A 260 27.11 2.62 9.88
C GLU A 260 26.70 2.32 11.33
N TYR A 261 26.03 3.26 12.00
CA TYR A 261 25.52 3.11 13.35
C TYR A 261 24.18 2.37 13.37
N ASP A 262 23.23 2.80 12.55
CA ASP A 262 21.87 2.23 12.52
C ASP A 262 21.89 0.73 12.20
N ILE A 263 22.75 0.32 11.26
CA ILE A 263 22.87 -1.06 10.82
C ILE A 263 23.46 -1.99 11.87
N LYS A 264 24.24 -1.49 12.84
CA LYS A 264 24.75 -2.36 13.91
C LYS A 264 23.60 -3.02 14.67
N LYS A 265 22.50 -2.30 14.87
CA LYS A 265 21.29 -2.85 15.48
C LYS A 265 20.65 -3.92 14.59
N GLU A 266 20.51 -3.69 13.30
CA GLU A 266 19.96 -4.70 12.38
C GLU A 266 20.86 -5.93 12.22
N ILE A 267 22.18 -5.74 12.24
CA ILE A 267 23.16 -6.83 12.26
C ILE A 267 23.00 -7.69 13.51
N SER A 268 22.68 -7.09 14.67
CA SER A 268 22.42 -7.85 15.91
C SER A 268 21.15 -8.71 15.86
N LEU A 269 20.25 -8.42 14.90
CA LEU A 269 19.04 -9.17 14.60
C LEU A 269 19.26 -10.22 13.50
N LEU A 270 20.48 -10.36 12.97
CA LEU A 270 20.81 -11.47 12.09
C LEU A 270 20.46 -12.80 12.75
N ASP A 271 19.82 -13.66 11.99
CA ASP A 271 19.35 -14.97 12.42
C ASP A 271 18.26 -15.01 13.51
N LYS A 272 17.75 -13.85 13.94
CA LYS A 272 16.62 -13.71 14.87
C LYS A 272 15.37 -13.25 14.13
N ASP A 273 14.22 -13.73 14.59
CA ASP A 273 12.89 -13.38 14.04
C ASP A 273 12.78 -13.53 12.51
N ILE A 274 13.47 -14.53 11.96
CA ILE A 274 13.48 -14.79 10.53
C ILE A 274 12.19 -15.47 10.09
N TRP A 275 11.63 -14.97 9.02
CA TRP A 275 10.57 -15.65 8.29
C TRP A 275 11.15 -16.73 7.38
N ASN A 276 10.50 -17.88 7.28
CA ASN A 276 11.00 -18.98 6.48
C ASN A 276 10.08 -19.28 5.29
N ILE A 277 10.67 -19.60 4.14
CA ILE A 277 10.01 -20.25 3.02
C ILE A 277 10.60 -21.65 2.88
N HIS A 278 9.78 -22.68 3.07
CA HIS A 278 10.21 -24.08 2.95
C HIS A 278 9.08 -25.00 2.45
N ASN A 279 9.46 -26.17 1.94
CA ASN A 279 8.53 -27.20 1.48
C ASN A 279 8.52 -28.48 2.34
N LYS A 280 9.13 -28.46 3.54
CA LYS A 280 8.98 -29.50 4.57
C LYS A 280 7.51 -29.64 5.05
N PRO A 281 7.10 -30.69 5.78
CA PRO A 281 5.76 -30.78 6.36
C PRO A 281 5.37 -29.50 7.11
N ASN A 282 4.12 -29.06 6.92
CA ASN A 282 3.62 -27.75 7.39
C ASN A 282 4.33 -26.52 6.78
N GLY A 283 5.05 -26.70 5.68
CA GLY A 283 5.68 -25.64 4.90
C GLY A 283 4.68 -24.80 4.12
N ASN A 284 5.13 -23.61 3.77
CA ASN A 284 4.33 -22.55 3.16
C ASN A 284 4.58 -22.38 1.66
N TYR A 285 5.65 -22.96 1.10
CA TYR A 285 6.06 -22.73 -0.29
C TYR A 285 4.93 -22.97 -1.31
N LYS A 286 4.27 -24.14 -1.26
CA LYS A 286 3.20 -24.47 -2.21
C LYS A 286 2.05 -23.46 -2.15
N ARG A 287 1.67 -23.03 -0.94
CA ARG A 287 0.60 -22.05 -0.72
C ARG A 287 1.00 -20.66 -1.19
N LEU A 288 2.22 -20.22 -0.84
CA LEU A 288 2.75 -18.95 -1.31
C LEU A 288 2.79 -18.91 -2.84
N LYS A 289 3.31 -19.95 -3.47
CA LYS A 289 3.35 -20.07 -4.93
C LYS A 289 1.94 -19.99 -5.53
N MET A 290 0.98 -20.72 -4.96
CA MET A 290 -0.43 -20.67 -5.38
C MET A 290 -1.00 -19.24 -5.30
N ILE A 291 -0.81 -18.56 -4.17
CA ILE A 291 -1.27 -17.17 -3.97
C ILE A 291 -0.66 -16.25 -5.04
N LEU A 292 0.65 -16.33 -5.26
CA LEU A 292 1.34 -15.51 -6.26
C LEU A 292 0.86 -15.83 -7.69
N ASP A 293 0.64 -17.09 -8.01
CA ASP A 293 0.13 -17.51 -9.33
C ASP A 293 -1.30 -17.04 -9.57
N LEU A 294 -2.15 -16.97 -8.53
CA LEU A 294 -3.51 -16.44 -8.61
C LEU A 294 -3.50 -14.91 -8.77
N LEU A 295 -2.73 -14.20 -7.95
CA LEU A 295 -2.53 -12.74 -8.08
C LEU A 295 -2.04 -12.34 -9.48
N ALA A 296 -1.14 -13.13 -10.05
CA ALA A 296 -0.61 -12.89 -11.38
C ALA A 296 -1.65 -12.99 -12.52
N LYS A 297 -2.78 -13.68 -12.29
CA LYS A 297 -3.85 -13.89 -13.29
C LYS A 297 -4.98 -12.88 -13.18
N GLN A 298 -5.04 -12.10 -12.10
CA GLN A 298 -6.09 -11.12 -11.87
C GLN A 298 -5.97 -9.94 -12.84
N ASP A 299 -7.12 -9.34 -13.16
CA ASP A 299 -7.20 -8.00 -13.73
C ASP A 299 -6.50 -6.98 -12.83
N LYS A 300 -6.09 -5.85 -13.43
CA LYS A 300 -5.34 -4.80 -12.73
C LYS A 300 -6.05 -4.33 -11.46
N ASN A 301 -7.36 -4.07 -11.52
CA ASN A 301 -8.10 -3.52 -10.38
C ASN A 301 -8.31 -4.56 -9.28
N LEU A 302 -8.65 -5.81 -9.63
CA LEU A 302 -8.76 -6.92 -8.68
C LEU A 302 -7.42 -7.21 -7.99
N LYS A 303 -6.33 -7.10 -8.74
CA LYS A 303 -4.98 -7.26 -8.24
C LYS A 303 -4.64 -6.17 -7.24
N GLU A 304 -4.92 -4.90 -7.55
CA GLU A 304 -4.72 -3.79 -6.61
C GLU A 304 -5.50 -4.00 -5.30
N ILE A 305 -6.75 -4.47 -5.37
CA ILE A 305 -7.54 -4.80 -4.17
C ILE A 305 -6.87 -5.93 -3.38
N SER A 306 -6.40 -6.98 -4.06
CA SER A 306 -5.76 -8.13 -3.41
C SER A 306 -4.41 -7.76 -2.78
N GLU A 307 -3.59 -6.97 -3.47
CA GLU A 307 -2.31 -6.47 -2.98
C GLU A 307 -2.51 -5.62 -1.71
N ASP A 308 -3.48 -4.70 -1.73
CA ASP A 308 -3.79 -3.88 -0.57
C ASP A 308 -4.37 -4.70 0.60
N SER A 309 -5.20 -5.71 0.32
CA SER A 309 -5.70 -6.62 1.35
C SER A 309 -4.58 -7.44 2.00
N LEU A 310 -3.58 -7.90 1.23
CA LEU A 310 -2.42 -8.61 1.76
C LEU A 310 -1.48 -7.70 2.55
N LYS A 311 -1.28 -6.46 2.10
CA LYS A 311 -0.55 -5.43 2.87
C LYS A 311 -1.23 -5.18 4.21
N LEU A 312 -2.53 -4.91 4.21
CA LEU A 312 -3.29 -4.65 5.43
C LEU A 312 -3.32 -5.89 6.35
N TYR A 313 -3.33 -7.09 5.77
CA TYR A 313 -3.20 -8.34 6.53
C TYR A 313 -1.86 -8.41 7.27
N LEU A 314 -0.74 -8.08 6.60
CA LEU A 314 0.58 -8.01 7.25
C LEU A 314 0.58 -7.00 8.41
N GLU A 315 0.03 -5.81 8.17
CA GLU A 315 -0.09 -4.76 9.18
C GLU A 315 -0.96 -5.19 10.36
N ALA A 316 -2.00 -6.00 10.13
CA ALA A 316 -2.89 -6.51 11.17
C ALA A 316 -2.23 -7.59 12.03
N ILE A 317 -1.47 -8.51 11.43
CA ILE A 317 -0.80 -9.57 12.20
C ILE A 317 0.37 -9.04 13.03
N SER A 318 1.02 -7.97 12.55
CA SER A 318 2.19 -7.34 13.20
C SER A 318 1.79 -6.29 14.24
N GLU A 319 0.50 -5.96 14.31
CA GLU A 319 -0.06 -5.01 15.27
C GLU A 319 -0.10 -5.59 16.68
N LYS A 320 0.34 -4.78 17.65
CA LYS A 320 0.36 -5.16 19.08
C LYS A 320 -0.95 -4.84 19.77
N GLN A 321 -1.64 -3.77 19.35
CA GLN A 321 -2.93 -3.40 19.93
C GLN A 321 -4.06 -4.26 19.35
N LEU A 322 -4.76 -5.00 20.20
CA LEU A 322 -5.78 -5.97 19.77
C LEU A 322 -6.91 -5.32 18.99
N GLU A 323 -7.36 -4.15 19.43
CA GLU A 323 -8.41 -3.36 18.81
C GLU A 323 -8.03 -2.94 17.40
N ILE A 324 -6.80 -2.43 17.22
CA ILE A 324 -6.30 -2.00 15.92
C ILE A 324 -6.13 -3.22 14.99
N SER A 325 -5.57 -4.31 15.51
CA SER A 325 -5.41 -5.56 14.75
C SER A 325 -6.76 -6.11 14.28
N PHE A 326 -7.73 -6.20 15.20
CA PHE A 326 -9.11 -6.59 14.94
C PHE A 326 -9.77 -5.70 13.88
N LEU A 327 -9.64 -4.38 14.02
CA LEU A 327 -10.21 -3.43 13.08
C LEU A 327 -9.59 -3.56 11.69
N LYS A 328 -8.26 -3.72 11.59
CA LYS A 328 -7.58 -3.94 10.30
C LYS A 328 -8.09 -5.21 9.60
N PHE A 329 -8.28 -6.32 10.31
CA PHE A 329 -8.90 -7.53 9.73
C PHE A 329 -10.35 -7.30 9.27
N TRP A 330 -11.12 -6.52 10.03
CA TRP A 330 -12.47 -6.15 9.64
C TRP A 330 -12.49 -5.23 8.40
N ILE A 331 -11.57 -4.28 8.31
CA ILE A 331 -11.41 -3.39 7.15
C ILE A 331 -11.12 -4.20 5.89
N ILE A 332 -10.27 -5.24 5.94
CA ILE A 332 -10.04 -6.15 4.80
C ILE A 332 -11.38 -6.73 4.33
N THR A 333 -12.16 -7.23 5.29
CA THR A 333 -13.46 -7.86 5.04
C THR A 333 -14.44 -6.89 4.38
N GLU A 334 -14.62 -5.70 4.95
CA GLU A 334 -15.50 -4.68 4.39
C GLU A 334 -15.00 -4.19 3.04
N ARG A 335 -13.70 -3.95 2.89
CA ARG A 335 -13.11 -3.46 1.65
C ARG A 335 -13.41 -4.40 0.51
N ILE A 336 -13.23 -5.72 0.68
CA ILE A 336 -13.49 -6.70 -0.37
C ILE A 336 -14.98 -6.80 -0.69
N LEU A 337 -15.84 -6.84 0.34
CA LEU A 337 -17.28 -7.04 0.13
C LEU A 337 -18.03 -5.78 -0.31
N LYS A 338 -17.49 -4.59 -0.04
CA LYS A 338 -18.08 -3.29 -0.41
C LYS A 338 -17.57 -2.72 -1.75
N GLN A 339 -16.77 -3.48 -2.51
CA GLN A 339 -16.20 -3.05 -3.81
C GLN A 339 -17.23 -2.52 -4.83
N GLY A 340 -18.52 -2.82 -4.64
CA GLY A 340 -19.59 -2.42 -5.55
C GLY A 340 -20.50 -1.26 -5.12
N GLY A 341 -20.36 -0.69 -3.91
CA GLY A 341 -21.21 0.42 -3.44
C GLY A 341 -21.73 0.26 -2.02
N LYS A 342 -22.82 0.95 -1.70
CA LYS A 342 -23.47 0.91 -0.38
C LYS A 342 -24.21 -0.42 -0.19
N ILE A 343 -23.49 -1.46 0.19
CA ILE A 343 -24.11 -2.63 0.81
C ILE A 343 -24.57 -2.22 2.22
N ASN A 344 -25.81 -2.55 2.58
CA ASN A 344 -26.25 -2.37 3.95
C ASN A 344 -25.66 -3.47 4.86
N ASP A 345 -25.64 -3.20 6.15
CA ASP A 345 -25.01 -4.09 7.13
C ASP A 345 -25.61 -5.49 7.13
N ILE A 346 -26.93 -5.61 7.00
CA ILE A 346 -27.64 -6.89 6.95
C ILE A 346 -27.15 -7.74 5.78
N SER A 347 -27.02 -7.14 4.60
CA SER A 347 -26.55 -7.82 3.39
C SER A 347 -25.09 -8.22 3.51
N LEU A 348 -24.25 -7.35 4.10
CA LEU A 348 -22.84 -7.66 4.37
C LEU A 348 -22.70 -8.91 5.26
N LEU A 349 -23.44 -8.97 6.37
CA LEU A 349 -23.39 -10.10 7.29
C LEU A 349 -23.92 -11.40 6.64
N ASN A 350 -24.95 -11.30 5.81
CA ASN A 350 -25.48 -12.45 5.07
C ASN A 350 -24.47 -13.00 4.04
N VAL A 351 -23.80 -12.13 3.30
CA VAL A 351 -22.72 -12.51 2.38
C VAL A 351 -21.58 -13.18 3.16
N LEU A 352 -21.16 -12.60 4.29
CA LEU A 352 -20.11 -13.19 5.13
C LEU A 352 -20.46 -14.61 5.59
N LYS A 353 -21.68 -14.80 6.09
CA LYS A 353 -22.19 -16.12 6.52
C LYS A 353 -22.23 -17.15 5.38
N LYS A 354 -22.26 -16.72 4.12
CA LYS A 354 -22.22 -17.59 2.93
C LYS A 354 -20.80 -17.94 2.50
N ILE A 355 -19.87 -16.97 2.55
CA ILE A 355 -18.46 -17.17 2.20
C ILE A 355 -17.78 -18.10 3.22
N ILE A 356 -18.00 -17.85 4.50
CA ILE A 356 -17.42 -18.65 5.59
C ILE A 356 -18.04 -20.05 5.54
N LYS A 357 -17.25 -21.11 5.75
CA LYS A 357 -17.74 -22.49 5.75
C LYS A 357 -17.97 -23.02 7.17
N GLU A 358 -17.15 -22.58 8.12
CA GLU A 358 -17.15 -23.05 9.50
C GLU A 358 -18.40 -22.59 10.27
N LYS A 359 -19.22 -23.55 10.74
CA LYS A 359 -20.48 -23.26 11.44
C LYS A 359 -20.28 -22.44 12.72
N HIS A 360 -19.20 -22.68 13.47
CA HIS A 360 -18.91 -21.94 14.69
C HIS A 360 -18.55 -20.48 14.37
N LEU A 361 -17.71 -20.23 13.37
CA LEU A 361 -17.32 -18.88 12.95
C LEU A 361 -18.55 -18.08 12.47
N LYS A 362 -19.47 -18.71 11.72
CA LYS A 362 -20.73 -18.09 11.30
C LYS A 362 -21.57 -17.55 12.45
N ARG A 363 -21.64 -18.28 13.56
CA ARG A 363 -22.42 -17.87 14.75
C ARG A 363 -21.81 -16.66 15.44
N MET A 364 -20.50 -16.46 15.31
CA MET A 364 -19.78 -15.35 15.95
C MET A 364 -19.87 -14.05 15.15
N ILE A 365 -20.18 -14.10 13.85
CA ILE A 365 -20.17 -12.93 12.96
C ILE A 365 -20.98 -11.75 13.51
N ASP A 366 -22.20 -11.98 13.98
CA ASP A 366 -23.06 -10.88 14.48
C ASP A 366 -22.48 -10.25 15.75
N GLY A 367 -21.90 -11.08 16.64
CA GLY A 367 -21.23 -10.63 17.85
C GLY A 367 -19.98 -9.80 17.53
N LEU A 368 -19.14 -10.27 16.61
CA LEU A 368 -17.95 -9.54 16.17
C LEU A 368 -18.32 -8.24 15.46
N TYR A 369 -19.39 -8.23 14.67
CA TYR A 369 -19.88 -7.01 14.04
C TYR A 369 -20.31 -5.95 15.06
N LYS A 370 -21.04 -6.37 16.10
CA LYS A 370 -21.39 -5.48 17.22
C LYS A 370 -20.15 -4.91 17.90
N LYS A 371 -19.14 -5.75 18.16
CA LYS A 371 -17.85 -5.31 18.72
C LYS A 371 -17.15 -4.27 17.85
N ARG A 372 -17.12 -4.50 16.53
CA ARG A 372 -16.61 -3.54 15.55
C ARG A 372 -17.35 -2.20 15.61
N ASN A 373 -18.69 -2.21 15.67
CA ASN A 373 -19.45 -0.97 15.73
C ASN A 373 -19.21 -0.20 17.03
N ASN A 374 -19.15 -0.91 18.17
CA ASN A 374 -18.81 -0.27 19.45
C ASN A 374 -17.40 0.34 19.43
N LEU A 375 -16.44 -0.32 18.78
CA LEU A 375 -15.08 0.20 18.67
C LEU A 375 -15.03 1.47 17.79
N VAL A 376 -15.72 1.46 16.64
CA VAL A 376 -15.65 2.56 15.65
C VAL A 376 -16.53 3.75 16.03
N HIS A 377 -17.71 3.52 16.59
CA HIS A 377 -18.72 4.56 16.83
C HIS A 377 -18.84 4.98 18.29
N GLU A 378 -18.52 4.08 19.22
CA GLU A 378 -18.62 4.35 20.66
C GLU A 378 -17.24 4.45 21.33
N PHE A 379 -16.15 4.33 20.56
CA PHE A 379 -14.76 4.36 21.04
C PHE A 379 -14.48 3.45 22.25
N ARG A 380 -15.20 2.33 22.36
CA ARG A 380 -14.99 1.38 23.45
C ARG A 380 -13.69 0.59 23.25
N ILE A 381 -12.68 0.94 24.03
CA ILE A 381 -11.37 0.26 24.08
C ILE A 381 -11.35 -0.84 25.16
N ASN A 382 -10.40 -1.77 25.08
CA ASN A 382 -10.15 -2.86 26.03
C ASN A 382 -11.24 -3.95 26.12
N TYR A 383 -12.15 -4.01 25.14
CA TYR A 383 -13.21 -5.03 25.07
C TYR A 383 -12.97 -6.10 23.98
N ILE A 384 -11.97 -5.88 23.12
CA ILE A 384 -11.57 -6.84 22.10
C ILE A 384 -10.61 -7.84 22.73
N SER A 385 -11.04 -9.09 22.85
CA SER A 385 -10.18 -10.19 23.30
C SER A 385 -9.29 -10.70 22.18
N GLN A 386 -8.23 -11.43 22.55
CA GLN A 386 -7.40 -12.16 21.58
C GLN A 386 -8.23 -13.12 20.72
N GLN A 387 -9.26 -13.75 21.30
CA GLN A 387 -10.16 -14.62 20.57
C GLN A 387 -10.97 -13.87 19.51
N ASP A 388 -11.47 -12.67 19.83
CA ASP A 388 -12.19 -11.84 18.85
C ASP A 388 -11.29 -11.47 17.67
N ARG A 389 -10.05 -11.05 17.96
CA ARG A 389 -9.03 -10.73 16.96
C ARG A 389 -8.69 -11.94 16.09
N ASN A 390 -8.55 -13.12 16.67
CA ASN A 390 -8.29 -14.36 15.93
C ASN A 390 -9.49 -14.77 15.05
N LEU A 391 -10.72 -14.63 15.54
CA LEU A 391 -11.91 -14.90 14.73
C LEU A 391 -12.04 -13.90 13.57
N ALA A 392 -11.78 -12.61 13.80
CA ALA A 392 -11.76 -11.60 12.75
C ALA A 392 -10.68 -11.89 11.70
N LYS A 393 -9.49 -12.34 12.13
CA LYS A 393 -8.44 -12.84 11.23
C LYS A 393 -8.97 -13.97 10.35
N SER A 394 -9.56 -15.03 10.90
CA SER A 394 -10.10 -16.16 10.12
C SER A 394 -11.21 -15.74 9.14
N ILE A 395 -12.06 -14.79 9.52
CA ILE A 395 -13.05 -14.18 8.62
C ILE A 395 -12.34 -13.49 7.45
N SER A 396 -11.35 -12.62 7.75
CA SER A 396 -10.61 -11.90 6.72
C SER A 396 -9.87 -12.85 5.77
N GLU A 397 -9.33 -13.96 6.28
CA GLU A 397 -8.66 -14.97 5.47
C GLU A 397 -9.60 -15.68 4.51
N SER A 398 -10.80 -16.02 4.98
CA SER A 398 -11.84 -16.61 4.14
C SER A 398 -12.25 -15.66 3.01
N VAL A 399 -12.30 -14.36 3.30
CA VAL A 399 -12.70 -13.33 2.34
C VAL A 399 -11.58 -13.02 1.34
N VAL A 400 -10.32 -12.99 1.79
CA VAL A 400 -9.14 -12.86 0.90
C VAL A 400 -9.05 -14.08 -0.02
N LEU A 401 -9.25 -15.30 0.49
CA LEU A 401 -9.31 -16.50 -0.36
C LEU A 401 -10.42 -16.42 -1.39
N PHE A 402 -11.61 -15.98 -0.98
CA PHE A 402 -12.72 -15.78 -1.91
C PHE A 402 -12.38 -14.77 -3.03
N LEU A 403 -11.59 -13.73 -2.73
CA LEU A 403 -11.13 -12.74 -3.71
C LEU A 403 -10.10 -13.32 -4.69
N ILE A 404 -9.11 -14.08 -4.20
CA ILE A 404 -8.01 -14.57 -5.04
C ILE A 404 -8.33 -15.89 -5.74
N ASP A 405 -9.23 -16.70 -5.19
CA ASP A 405 -9.68 -17.98 -5.72
C ASP A 405 -11.22 -18.13 -5.62
N PRO A 406 -11.97 -17.32 -6.36
CA PRO A 406 -13.43 -17.37 -6.35
C PRO A 406 -13.97 -18.70 -6.91
N PRO A 407 -15.18 -19.13 -6.49
CA PRO A 407 -15.79 -20.39 -6.95
C PRO A 407 -16.16 -20.41 -8.44
N THR A 408 -16.07 -19.27 -9.12
CA THR A 408 -16.24 -19.11 -10.56
C THR A 408 -15.17 -18.16 -11.06
N LYS A 409 -14.79 -18.26 -12.34
CA LYS A 409 -13.85 -17.31 -12.94
C LYS A 409 -14.42 -15.88 -12.88
N ILE A 410 -13.63 -14.94 -12.38
CA ILE A 410 -13.94 -13.52 -12.31
C ILE A 410 -12.83 -12.76 -13.06
N ASN A 411 -13.21 -11.98 -14.06
CA ASN A 411 -12.26 -11.27 -14.91
C ASN A 411 -12.07 -9.79 -14.52
N ASN A 412 -12.97 -9.22 -13.72
CA ASN A 412 -12.95 -7.80 -13.35
C ASN A 412 -13.76 -7.53 -12.07
N VAL A 413 -13.68 -6.30 -11.57
CA VAL A 413 -14.37 -5.86 -10.34
C VAL A 413 -15.90 -5.89 -10.48
N GLN A 414 -16.45 -5.65 -11.69
CA GLN A 414 -17.89 -5.70 -11.91
C GLN A 414 -18.44 -7.12 -11.79
N GLU A 415 -17.73 -8.11 -12.31
CA GLU A 415 -18.08 -9.53 -12.14
C GLU A 415 -17.96 -9.96 -10.67
N LEU A 416 -16.95 -9.48 -9.94
CA LEU A 416 -16.85 -9.70 -8.49
C LEU A 416 -18.05 -9.14 -7.74
N LYS A 417 -18.46 -7.92 -8.09
CA LYS A 417 -19.66 -7.30 -7.53
C LYS A 417 -20.90 -8.14 -7.80
N ILE A 418 -21.11 -8.57 -9.04
CA ILE A 418 -22.24 -9.43 -9.41
C ILE A 418 -22.22 -10.72 -8.58
N LEU A 419 -21.04 -11.34 -8.38
CA LEU A 419 -20.94 -12.52 -7.54
C LEU A 419 -21.36 -12.23 -6.09
N ILE A 420 -20.80 -11.17 -5.48
CA ILE A 420 -21.11 -10.77 -4.10
C ILE A 420 -22.61 -10.47 -3.92
N ASP A 421 -23.20 -9.71 -4.84
CA ASP A 421 -24.61 -9.30 -4.79
C ASP A 421 -25.59 -10.49 -4.92
N ASN A 422 -25.11 -11.66 -5.34
CA ASN A 422 -25.94 -12.80 -5.65
C ASN A 422 -25.54 -14.11 -4.92
N ILE A 423 -24.41 -14.15 -4.21
CA ILE A 423 -23.89 -15.37 -3.56
C ILE A 423 -24.81 -15.92 -2.47
N PHE A 424 -25.66 -15.07 -1.89
CA PHE A 424 -26.61 -15.46 -0.84
C PHE A 424 -27.95 -15.97 -1.38
N LEU A 425 -28.23 -15.76 -2.67
CA LEU A 425 -29.51 -16.11 -3.29
C LEU A 425 -29.64 -17.62 -3.50
N SER A 426 -30.87 -18.12 -3.41
CA SER A 426 -31.21 -19.48 -3.78
C SER A 426 -31.14 -19.69 -5.30
N LYS A 427 -31.02 -20.96 -5.72
CA LYS A 427 -31.07 -21.34 -7.15
C LYS A 427 -32.35 -20.85 -7.85
N ILE A 428 -33.48 -20.82 -7.12
CA ILE A 428 -34.77 -20.36 -7.66
C ILE A 428 -34.74 -18.84 -7.90
N GLU A 429 -34.23 -18.06 -6.95
CA GLU A 429 -34.10 -16.61 -7.09
C GLU A 429 -33.13 -16.22 -8.22
N LEU A 430 -32.00 -16.94 -8.33
CA LEU A 430 -31.06 -16.75 -9.44
C LEU A 430 -31.72 -17.02 -10.79
N LYS A 431 -32.48 -18.12 -10.93
CA LYS A 431 -33.25 -18.41 -12.14
C LYS A 431 -34.25 -17.31 -12.48
N LYS A 432 -34.95 -16.76 -11.48
CA LYS A 432 -35.88 -15.64 -11.68
C LYS A 432 -35.16 -14.39 -12.19
N LYS A 433 -34.00 -14.04 -11.62
CA LYS A 433 -33.19 -12.91 -12.08
C LYS A 433 -32.70 -13.07 -13.52
N ILE A 434 -32.23 -14.27 -13.89
CA ILE A 434 -31.82 -14.57 -15.27
C ILE A 434 -33.00 -14.35 -16.24
N LEU A 435 -34.18 -14.87 -15.90
CA LEU A 435 -35.40 -14.69 -16.68
C LEU A 435 -35.79 -13.22 -16.88
N ILE A 436 -35.63 -12.38 -15.86
CA ILE A 436 -35.88 -10.94 -15.94
C ILE A 436 -34.85 -10.27 -16.86
N MET A 437 -33.56 -10.60 -16.70
CA MET A 437 -32.50 -10.07 -17.54
C MET A 437 -32.69 -10.40 -19.02
N ASP A 438 -33.04 -11.66 -19.33
CA ASP A 438 -33.31 -12.10 -20.69
C ASP A 438 -34.47 -11.33 -21.34
N LYS A 439 -35.54 -11.07 -20.57
CA LYS A 439 -36.66 -10.24 -21.02
C LYS A 439 -36.24 -8.80 -21.30
N LEU A 440 -35.47 -8.18 -20.41
CA LEU A 440 -34.98 -6.81 -20.58
C LEU A 440 -34.05 -6.66 -21.79
N MET A 441 -33.20 -7.66 -22.04
CA MET A 441 -32.29 -7.68 -23.20
C MET A 441 -33.06 -7.76 -24.52
N ARG A 442 -34.22 -8.43 -24.54
CA ARG A 442 -35.08 -8.51 -25.73
C ARG A 442 -35.84 -7.22 -26.02
N ILE A 443 -36.07 -6.36 -25.04
CA ILE A 443 -36.74 -5.06 -25.20
C ILE A 443 -35.79 -4.00 -25.78
N LYS A 444 -34.47 -4.18 -25.65
CA LYS A 444 -33.44 -3.26 -26.17
C LYS A 444 -32.97 -3.55 -27.60
N LYS A 445 -33.46 -4.62 -28.23
CA LYS A 445 -33.33 -4.87 -29.67
C LYS A 445 -34.63 -4.43 -30.33
#